data_AF-A0A1W4XCJ2-F1
#
_entry.id   AF-A0A1W4XCJ2-F1
#
_cell.length_a   1.000
_cell.length_b   1.000
_cell.length_c   1.000
_cell.angle_alpha   90.00
_cell.angle_beta   90.00
_cell.angle_gamma   90.00
#
_symmetry.space_group_name_H-M   'P 1'
#
loop_
_entity.id
_entity.type
_entity.pdbx_description
1 polymer ?
#
loop_
_entity_poly.entity_id
_entity_poly.type
_entity_poly.pdbx_seq_one_letter_code
_entity_poly.pdbx_strand_id
1 'polypeptide(L)'
;MGSEEMALVIKNLQNLQEERHRGKHDEYPFALEGNYRRKTTLYKVKKFVQTWMHRFYFSLVPESQDPRWIPGNYTITYCKSPPMAMIILAILAIISYLIDDCRGLLANTRKPNSIASYLVYNPHRRYQLWRYLTPLLVHTGLPHLGVNLICQIRFGVPLEVAHRWWRVLLVYLTGVLAGTLASSVASPQARLAGASAGVFSLITFDLISLIVGG
;
A
#
# COMPACT_ATOMS: atom_id res chain seq x y z
N MET A 1 21.89 45.80 -50.01
CA MET A 1 21.11 44.55 -49.95
C MET A 1 20.02 44.67 -51.00
N GLY A 2 20.15 43.94 -52.11
CA GLY A 2 19.28 44.07 -53.28
C GLY A 2 17.91 43.46 -53.04
N SER A 3 16.87 43.96 -53.71
CA SER A 3 15.49 43.47 -53.58
C SER A 3 15.33 41.95 -53.79
N GLU A 4 16.24 41.32 -54.52
CA GLU A 4 16.25 39.87 -54.77
C GLU A 4 16.70 39.04 -53.56
N GLU A 5 17.62 39.55 -52.73
CA GLU A 5 18.06 38.84 -51.51
C GLU A 5 16.94 38.79 -50.47
N MET A 6 16.16 39.86 -50.36
CA MET A 6 15.02 39.94 -49.45
C MET A 6 13.92 38.94 -49.85
N ALA A 7 13.67 38.77 -51.15
CA ALA A 7 12.70 37.81 -51.66
C ALA A 7 13.12 36.36 -51.39
N LEU A 8 14.43 36.06 -51.51
CA LEU A 8 14.97 34.73 -51.21
C LEU A 8 14.85 34.38 -49.72
N VAL A 9 15.11 35.35 -48.84
CA VAL A 9 14.95 35.19 -47.39
C VAL A 9 13.50 34.91 -47.02
N ILE A 10 12.55 35.64 -47.60
CA ILE A 10 11.11 35.43 -47.33
C ILE A 10 10.67 34.04 -47.79
N LYS A 11 11.11 33.59 -48.98
CA LYS A 11 10.76 32.26 -49.51
C LYS A 11 11.32 31.12 -48.64
N ASN A 12 12.54 31.27 -48.14
CA ASN A 12 13.13 30.30 -47.21
C ASN A 12 12.40 30.26 -45.86
N LEU A 13 11.97 31.42 -45.35
CA LEU A 13 11.19 31.48 -44.10
C LEU A 13 9.81 30.83 -44.24
N GLN A 14 9.15 30.98 -45.39
CA GLN A 14 7.87 30.32 -45.67
C GLN A 14 8.00 28.79 -45.74
N ASN A 15 9.03 28.27 -46.43
CA ASN A 15 9.30 26.82 -46.47
C ASN A 15 9.59 26.25 -45.07
N LEU A 16 10.36 26.96 -44.24
CA LEU A 16 10.66 26.54 -42.88
C LEU A 16 9.41 26.52 -41.97
N GLN A 17 8.44 27.41 -42.21
CA GLN A 17 7.16 27.37 -41.50
C GLN A 17 6.31 26.18 -41.96
N GLU A 18 6.25 25.89 -43.26
CA GLU A 18 5.51 24.75 -43.79
C GLU A 18 6.07 23.40 -43.32
N GLU A 19 7.40 23.23 -43.23
CA GLU A 19 8.01 22.02 -42.69
C GLU A 19 7.72 21.84 -41.19
N ARG A 20 7.72 22.93 -40.42
CA ARG A 20 7.35 22.91 -38.99
C ARG A 20 5.88 22.53 -38.76
N HIS A 21 4.99 22.88 -39.69
CA HIS A 21 3.57 22.49 -39.62
C HIS A 21 3.34 21.05 -40.08
N ARG A 22 4.11 20.55 -41.06
CA ARG A 22 4.05 19.14 -41.51
C ARG A 22 4.56 18.15 -40.45
N GLY A 23 5.57 18.51 -39.67
CA GLY A 23 6.14 17.65 -38.61
C GLY A 23 5.28 17.47 -37.34
N LYS A 24 4.03 17.95 -37.30
CA LYS A 24 3.14 17.81 -36.14
C LYS A 24 2.00 16.81 -36.30
N HIS A 25 1.78 16.28 -37.51
CA HIS A 25 0.62 15.42 -37.79
C HIS A 25 0.92 13.93 -37.93
N ASP A 26 2.19 13.54 -38.04
CA ASP A 26 2.57 12.14 -38.11
C ASP A 26 3.43 11.79 -36.88
N GLU A 27 3.13 10.65 -36.25
CA GLU A 27 3.93 9.97 -35.22
C GLU A 27 3.57 10.21 -33.74
N TYR A 28 2.44 9.63 -33.29
CA TYR A 28 2.35 9.09 -31.92
C TYR A 28 1.62 7.73 -31.91
N PRO A 29 2.34 6.60 -31.82
CA PRO A 29 1.72 5.29 -31.73
C PRO A 29 1.05 5.10 -30.36
N PHE A 30 -0.14 4.49 -30.38
CA PHE A 30 -0.99 4.06 -29.25
C PHE A 30 -0.25 3.34 -28.09
N ALA A 31 0.98 2.84 -28.32
CA ALA A 31 1.84 2.18 -27.34
C ALA A 31 2.45 3.12 -26.27
N LEU A 32 2.58 4.43 -26.54
CA LEU A 32 3.13 5.38 -25.56
C LEU A 32 2.13 5.81 -24.49
N GLU A 33 0.83 5.71 -24.77
CA GLU A 33 -0.20 6.18 -23.87
C GLU A 33 -0.34 5.29 -22.62
N GLY A 34 -0.14 3.97 -22.76
CA GLY A 34 -0.07 3.04 -21.62
C GLY A 34 1.13 3.29 -20.70
N ASN A 35 2.28 3.66 -21.28
CA ASN A 35 3.50 3.96 -20.54
C ASN A 35 3.46 5.35 -19.88
N TYR A 36 2.87 6.34 -20.56
CA TYR A 36 2.61 7.67 -20.02
C TYR A 36 1.56 7.64 -18.89
N ARG A 37 0.50 6.81 -19.04
CA ARG A 37 -0.53 6.59 -18.01
C ARG A 37 -0.01 5.83 -16.78
N ARG A 38 0.91 4.86 -16.97
CA ARG A 38 1.66 4.23 -15.86
C ARG A 38 2.60 5.21 -15.17
N LYS A 39 3.34 6.03 -15.92
CA LYS A 39 4.23 7.06 -15.36
C LYS A 39 3.44 8.12 -14.57
N THR A 40 2.27 8.53 -15.04
CA THR A 40 1.41 9.50 -14.32
C THR A 40 0.74 8.90 -13.10
N THR A 41 0.29 7.65 -13.14
CA THR A 41 -0.25 6.95 -11.95
C THR A 41 0.84 6.74 -10.91
N LEU A 42 2.02 6.26 -11.33
CA LEU A 42 3.18 6.07 -10.45
C LEU A 42 3.67 7.40 -9.88
N TYR A 43 3.70 8.46 -10.69
CA TYR A 43 4.05 9.82 -10.24
C TYR A 43 3.02 10.39 -9.26
N LYS A 44 1.72 10.19 -9.51
CA LYS A 44 0.65 10.61 -8.59
C LYS A 44 0.74 9.86 -7.26
N VAL A 45 0.97 8.56 -7.29
CA VAL A 45 1.19 7.75 -6.08
C VAL A 45 2.45 8.18 -5.36
N LYS A 46 3.57 8.36 -6.07
CA LYS A 46 4.82 8.86 -5.48
C LYS A 46 4.64 10.24 -4.84
N LYS A 47 3.96 11.17 -5.53
CA LYS A 47 3.70 12.53 -5.03
C LYS A 47 2.73 12.52 -3.86
N PHE A 48 1.72 11.66 -3.87
CA PHE A 48 0.80 11.47 -2.75
C PHE A 48 1.54 10.93 -1.54
N VAL A 49 2.28 9.82 -1.69
CA VAL A 49 3.10 9.23 -0.63
C VAL A 49 4.12 10.24 -0.12
N GLN A 50 4.78 10.98 -0.99
CA GLN A 50 5.76 12.00 -0.60
C GLN A 50 5.12 13.17 0.15
N THR A 51 3.99 13.70 -0.32
CA THR A 51 3.25 14.78 0.36
C THR A 51 2.70 14.30 1.71
N TRP A 52 2.18 13.09 1.75
CA TRP A 52 1.65 12.47 2.94
C TRP A 52 2.76 12.18 3.97
N MET A 53 3.90 11.61 3.53
CA MET A 53 5.10 11.42 4.35
C MET A 53 5.67 12.74 4.85
N HIS A 54 5.69 13.79 4.02
CA HIS A 54 6.15 15.12 4.43
C HIS A 54 5.22 15.72 5.50
N ARG A 55 3.91 15.63 5.33
CA ARG A 55 2.95 16.08 6.34
C ARG A 55 3.05 15.29 7.63
N PHE A 56 3.21 13.98 7.53
CA PHE A 56 3.42 13.10 8.66
C PHE A 56 4.74 13.41 9.39
N TYR A 57 5.83 13.64 8.64
CA TYR A 57 7.15 14.03 9.15
C TYR A 57 7.11 15.33 9.95
N PHE A 58 6.49 16.39 9.41
CA PHE A 58 6.35 17.66 10.12
C PHE A 58 5.36 17.62 11.29
N SER A 59 4.43 16.67 11.31
CA SER A 59 3.57 16.42 12.47
C SER A 59 4.27 15.65 13.59
N LEU A 60 5.41 15.03 13.29
CA LEU A 60 6.11 14.09 14.17
C LEU A 60 7.36 14.66 14.80
N VAL A 61 8.13 15.43 14.03
CA VAL A 61 9.37 16.02 14.49
C VAL A 61 9.03 17.42 14.99
N PRO A 62 8.97 17.68 16.32
CA PRO A 62 8.94 19.04 16.80
C PRO A 62 10.19 19.76 16.30
N GLU A 63 10.00 20.96 15.76
CA GLU A 63 11.10 21.80 15.32
C GLU A 63 12.06 22.03 16.48
N SER A 64 13.24 21.40 16.43
CA SER A 64 14.19 21.40 17.54
C SER A 64 14.77 22.81 17.74
N GLN A 65 14.50 23.43 18.89
CA GLN A 65 15.13 24.70 19.29
C GLN A 65 16.50 24.50 19.97
N ASP A 66 17.41 23.71 19.40
CA ASP A 66 18.81 23.70 19.87
C ASP A 66 19.67 24.59 18.96
N PRO A 67 20.19 25.72 19.45
CA PRO A 67 21.02 26.63 18.65
C PRO A 67 22.40 26.05 18.24
N ARG A 68 22.75 24.81 18.64
CA ARG A 68 23.94 24.08 18.16
C ARG A 68 23.65 23.10 17.02
N TRP A 69 22.49 23.23 16.37
CA TRP A 69 22.08 22.42 15.25
C TRP A 69 22.99 22.64 14.03
N ILE A 70 23.84 21.66 13.72
CA ILE A 70 24.63 21.63 12.49
C ILE A 70 23.72 21.04 11.39
N PRO A 71 23.40 21.79 10.32
CA PRO A 71 22.64 21.25 9.19
C PRO A 71 23.52 20.18 8.51
N GLY A 72 23.13 18.91 8.56
CA GLY A 72 23.78 17.89 7.73
C GLY A 72 23.80 16.45 8.23
N ASN A 73 23.55 16.17 9.51
CA ASN A 73 23.83 14.83 10.08
C ASN A 73 22.63 14.04 10.63
N TYR A 74 21.39 14.42 10.34
CA TYR A 74 20.25 13.50 10.50
C TYR A 74 20.05 12.72 9.20
N THR A 75 20.91 11.72 8.97
CA THR A 75 20.60 10.69 7.96
C THR A 75 19.49 9.81 8.51
N ILE A 76 18.24 10.26 8.39
CA ILE A 76 17.09 9.36 8.43
C ILE A 76 17.34 8.36 7.31
N THR A 77 17.86 7.20 7.69
CA THR A 77 18.27 6.17 6.75
C THR A 77 17.00 5.46 6.33
N TYR A 78 16.26 6.08 5.40
CA TYR A 78 15.14 5.45 4.74
C TYR A 78 15.59 4.09 4.24
N CYS A 79 14.94 3.04 4.72
CA CYS A 79 15.27 1.72 4.26
C CYS A 79 14.82 1.62 2.81
N LYS A 80 15.77 1.49 1.89
CA LYS A 80 15.56 1.32 0.43
C LYS A 80 14.65 0.14 0.06
N SER A 81 14.29 -0.71 1.03
CA SER A 81 13.41 -1.85 0.81
C SER A 81 11.99 -1.36 0.50
N PRO A 82 11.42 -1.74 -0.65
CA PRO A 82 10.03 -1.42 -0.94
C PRO A 82 9.10 -2.02 0.13
N PRO A 83 7.95 -1.38 0.40
CA PRO A 83 6.93 -1.94 1.29
C PRO A 83 6.34 -3.19 0.61
N MET A 84 6.62 -4.37 1.16
CA MET A 84 6.24 -5.65 0.54
C MET A 84 5.28 -6.45 1.42
N ALA A 85 5.50 -6.54 2.74
CA ALA A 85 4.77 -7.48 3.57
C ALA A 85 3.29 -7.13 3.70
N MET A 86 2.97 -5.86 3.99
CA MET A 86 1.59 -5.40 4.11
C MET A 86 0.82 -5.50 2.79
N ILE A 87 1.48 -5.24 1.66
CA ILE A 87 0.86 -5.38 0.33
C ILE A 87 0.63 -6.86 -0.01
N ILE A 88 1.61 -7.72 0.25
CA ILE A 88 1.47 -9.17 0.00
C ILE A 88 0.34 -9.76 0.84
N LEU A 89 0.28 -9.45 2.14
CA LEU A 89 -0.78 -9.94 3.02
C LEU A 89 -2.16 -9.42 2.60
N ALA A 90 -2.25 -8.17 2.13
CA ALA A 90 -3.49 -7.62 1.59
C ALA A 90 -3.95 -8.37 0.33
N ILE A 91 -3.04 -8.65 -0.61
CA ILE A 91 -3.34 -9.43 -1.82
C ILE A 91 -3.80 -10.83 -1.44
N LEU A 92 -3.10 -11.50 -0.53
CA LEU A 92 -3.48 -12.84 -0.07
C LEU A 92 -4.87 -12.85 0.58
N ALA A 93 -5.20 -11.84 1.38
CA ALA A 93 -6.51 -11.69 2.00
C ALA A 93 -7.65 -11.41 0.98
N ILE A 94 -7.35 -10.68 -0.10
CA ILE A 94 -8.29 -10.48 -1.21
C ILE A 94 -8.50 -11.80 -1.96
N ILE A 95 -7.42 -12.50 -2.31
CA ILE A 95 -7.49 -13.77 -3.04
C ILE A 95 -8.28 -14.82 -2.25
N SER A 96 -7.99 -14.99 -0.96
CA SER A 96 -8.73 -15.93 -0.10
C SER A 96 -10.22 -15.58 -0.04
N TYR A 97 -10.56 -14.30 0.11
CA TYR A 97 -11.95 -13.85 0.11
C TYR A 97 -12.66 -14.13 -1.21
N LEU A 98 -12.03 -13.81 -2.35
CA LEU A 98 -12.60 -14.06 -3.68
C LEU A 98 -12.79 -15.54 -3.96
N ILE A 99 -11.87 -16.41 -3.52
CA ILE A 99 -12.03 -17.86 -3.68
C ILE A 99 -13.23 -18.36 -2.86
N ASP A 100 -13.38 -17.89 -1.62
CA ASP A 100 -14.50 -18.30 -0.77
C ASP A 100 -15.85 -17.79 -1.29
N ASP A 101 -15.89 -16.57 -1.82
CA ASP A 101 -17.08 -15.99 -2.43
C ASP A 101 -17.48 -16.74 -3.71
N CYS A 102 -16.52 -16.98 -4.61
CA CYS A 102 -16.73 -17.74 -5.85
C CYS A 102 -17.22 -19.17 -5.59
N ARG A 103 -16.64 -19.86 -4.61
CA ARG A 103 -17.10 -21.21 -4.22
C ARG A 103 -18.49 -21.21 -3.60
N GLY A 104 -18.82 -20.19 -2.82
CA GLY A 104 -20.17 -20.00 -2.28
C GLY A 104 -21.22 -19.84 -3.38
N LEU A 105 -20.89 -19.08 -4.43
CA LEU A 105 -21.75 -18.89 -5.60
C LEU A 105 -21.91 -20.18 -6.40
N LEU A 106 -20.82 -20.90 -6.68
CA LEU A 106 -20.84 -22.14 -7.47
C LEU A 106 -21.60 -23.29 -6.78
N ALA A 107 -21.52 -23.39 -5.45
CA ALA A 107 -22.14 -24.48 -4.72
C ALA A 107 -23.66 -24.31 -4.47
N ASN A 108 -24.26 -23.19 -4.93
CA ASN A 108 -25.67 -22.81 -4.70
C ASN A 108 -26.16 -23.03 -3.25
N THR A 109 -25.25 -22.91 -2.30
CA THR A 109 -25.42 -23.23 -0.89
C THR A 109 -24.61 -22.24 -0.08
N ARG A 110 -25.08 -21.87 1.11
CA ARG A 110 -24.26 -21.06 2.03
C ARG A 110 -23.14 -21.92 2.62
N LYS A 111 -22.04 -22.04 1.88
CA LYS A 111 -20.69 -22.46 2.32
C LYS A 111 -20.47 -23.93 2.74
N PRO A 112 -20.77 -24.96 1.92
CA PRO A 112 -20.10 -26.24 2.07
C PRO A 112 -18.67 -26.09 1.51
N ASN A 113 -17.65 -26.39 2.34
CA ASN A 113 -16.24 -26.48 1.94
C ASN A 113 -15.51 -25.16 1.62
N SER A 114 -15.79 -24.08 2.35
CA SER A 114 -14.99 -22.84 2.25
C SER A 114 -13.58 -23.01 2.82
N ILE A 115 -12.58 -22.39 2.17
CA ILE A 115 -11.20 -22.27 2.70
C ILE A 115 -11.24 -21.59 4.07
N ALA A 116 -12.15 -20.63 4.26
CA ALA A 116 -12.47 -20.06 5.56
C ALA A 116 -12.62 -21.12 6.65
N SER A 117 -13.27 -22.26 6.41
CA SER A 117 -13.45 -23.30 7.44
C SER A 117 -12.14 -23.96 7.87
N TYR A 118 -11.16 -24.04 6.96
CA TYR A 118 -9.83 -24.58 7.26
C TYR A 118 -8.90 -23.55 7.90
N LEU A 119 -9.04 -22.27 7.56
CA LEU A 119 -8.16 -21.20 8.01
C LEU A 119 -8.68 -20.42 9.22
N VAL A 120 -9.98 -20.49 9.53
CA VAL A 120 -10.59 -19.88 10.72
C VAL A 120 -10.08 -20.55 11.99
N TYR A 121 -9.95 -19.73 13.03
CA TYR A 121 -9.69 -20.23 14.37
C TYR A 121 -10.87 -21.10 14.83
N ASN A 122 -10.60 -22.37 15.11
CA ASN A 122 -11.59 -23.32 15.58
C ASN A 122 -11.22 -23.80 16.99
N PRO A 123 -12.05 -23.52 18.01
CA PRO A 123 -11.74 -23.88 19.39
C PRO A 123 -11.67 -25.39 19.66
N HIS A 124 -12.22 -26.22 18.77
CA HIS A 124 -12.14 -27.68 18.87
C HIS A 124 -10.84 -28.25 18.27
N ARG A 125 -10.02 -27.40 17.63
CA ARG A 125 -8.77 -27.79 16.97
C ARG A 125 -7.59 -26.90 17.38
N ARG A 126 -7.47 -26.61 18.68
CA ARG A 126 -6.41 -25.75 19.24
C ARG A 126 -4.99 -26.31 19.05
N TYR A 127 -4.84 -27.63 18.87
CA TYR A 127 -3.56 -28.26 18.55
C TYR A 127 -2.99 -27.85 17.18
N GLN A 128 -3.80 -27.23 16.31
CA GLN A 128 -3.39 -26.76 14.99
C GLN A 128 -2.85 -25.32 15.07
N LEU A 129 -1.55 -25.17 15.35
CA LEU A 129 -0.91 -23.87 15.62
C LEU A 129 -1.12 -22.82 14.52
N TRP A 130 -1.21 -23.23 13.26
CA TRP A 130 -1.47 -22.31 12.15
C TRP A 130 -2.80 -21.57 12.28
N ARG A 131 -3.81 -22.17 12.95
CA ARG A 131 -5.14 -21.57 13.16
C ARG A 131 -5.16 -20.33 14.04
N TYR A 132 -4.04 -20.00 14.69
CA TYR A 132 -3.87 -18.75 15.41
C TYR A 132 -3.37 -17.62 14.52
N LEU A 133 -2.75 -17.92 13.36
CA LEU A 133 -2.26 -16.92 12.42
C LEU A 133 -3.14 -16.81 11.17
N THR A 134 -3.59 -17.94 10.62
CA THR A 134 -4.41 -17.98 9.41
C THR A 134 -5.74 -17.18 9.44
N PRO A 135 -6.34 -16.83 10.60
CA PRO A 135 -7.51 -15.95 10.62
C PRO A 135 -7.27 -14.58 9.98
N LEU A 136 -6.02 -14.11 9.89
CA LEU A 136 -5.69 -12.86 9.20
C LEU A 136 -6.08 -12.86 7.70
N LEU A 137 -6.21 -14.05 7.10
CA LEU A 137 -6.58 -14.21 5.70
C LEU A 137 -8.09 -14.39 5.49
N VAL A 138 -8.88 -14.55 6.55
CA VAL A 138 -10.31 -14.88 6.42
C VAL A 138 -11.18 -13.72 6.90
N HIS A 139 -12.17 -13.34 6.09
CA HIS A 139 -13.09 -12.26 6.43
C HIS A 139 -14.54 -12.73 6.24
N THR A 140 -15.42 -12.33 7.16
CA THR A 140 -16.83 -12.74 7.18
C THR A 140 -17.69 -12.08 6.09
N GLY A 141 -17.23 -10.94 5.55
CA GLY A 141 -17.90 -10.21 4.48
C GLY A 141 -17.06 -9.05 3.93
N LEU A 142 -17.53 -8.47 2.82
CA LEU A 142 -16.83 -7.41 2.07
C LEU A 142 -16.56 -6.15 2.91
N PRO A 143 -17.49 -5.62 3.73
CA PRO A 143 -17.20 -4.44 4.55
C PRO A 143 -16.11 -4.71 5.60
N HIS A 144 -16.11 -5.91 6.19
CA HIS A 144 -15.11 -6.32 7.17
C HIS A 144 -13.71 -6.44 6.54
N LEU A 145 -13.63 -7.00 5.33
CA LEU A 145 -12.39 -7.02 4.54
C LEU A 145 -11.94 -5.60 4.16
N GLY A 146 -12.87 -4.77 3.66
CA GLY A 146 -12.57 -3.42 3.19
C GLY A 146 -11.94 -2.55 4.28
N VAL A 147 -12.52 -2.50 5.48
CA VAL A 147 -11.97 -1.73 6.60
C VAL A 147 -10.58 -2.26 7.00
N ASN A 148 -10.40 -3.57 7.08
CA ASN A 148 -9.10 -4.16 7.42
C ASN A 148 -8.02 -3.79 6.39
N LEU A 149 -8.32 -3.89 5.09
CA LEU A 149 -7.38 -3.54 4.03
C LEU A 149 -7.03 -2.06 4.03
N ILE A 150 -8.02 -1.17 4.18
CA ILE A 150 -7.80 0.28 4.22
C ILE A 150 -6.88 0.63 5.39
N CYS A 151 -7.19 0.15 6.59
CA CYS A 151 -6.38 0.44 7.77
C CYS A 151 -4.99 -0.21 7.68
N GLN A 152 -4.89 -1.48 7.25
CA GLN A 152 -3.61 -2.18 7.07
C GLN A 152 -2.68 -1.43 6.12
N ILE A 153 -3.18 -0.95 4.99
CA ILE A 153 -2.36 -0.19 4.03
C ILE A 153 -2.05 1.21 4.58
N ARG A 154 -3.03 1.87 5.20
CA ARG A 154 -2.88 3.24 5.71
C ARG A 154 -1.84 3.37 6.81
N PHE A 155 -1.75 2.38 7.71
CA PHE A 155 -0.80 2.39 8.81
C PHE A 155 0.44 1.54 8.50
N GLY A 156 0.26 0.36 7.89
CA GLY A 156 1.35 -0.58 7.67
C GLY A 156 2.40 -0.12 6.65
N VAL A 157 2.00 0.37 5.48
CA VAL A 157 2.95 0.77 4.41
C VAL A 157 3.91 1.87 4.87
N PRO A 158 3.44 2.97 5.51
CA PRO A 158 4.34 3.98 6.07
C PRO A 158 5.33 3.42 7.09
N LEU A 159 4.85 2.56 7.99
CA LEU A 159 5.68 1.92 8.99
C LEU A 159 6.74 1.03 8.34
N GLU A 160 6.45 0.35 7.22
CA GLU A 160 7.44 -0.48 6.52
C GLU A 160 8.57 0.35 5.92
N VAL A 161 8.24 1.53 5.40
CA VAL A 161 9.21 2.50 4.85
C VAL A 161 10.09 3.08 5.97
N ALA A 162 9.52 3.34 7.15
CA ALA A 162 10.24 3.91 8.28
C ALA A 162 11.07 2.87 9.07
N HIS A 163 10.55 1.66 9.28
CA HIS A 163 11.08 0.68 10.24
C HIS A 163 11.55 -0.64 9.63
N ARG A 164 11.55 -0.79 8.30
CA ARG A 164 11.78 -2.04 7.53
C ARG A 164 10.59 -2.99 7.60
N TRP A 165 10.31 -3.63 6.46
CA TRP A 165 9.17 -4.53 6.28
C TRP A 165 9.09 -5.67 7.31
N TRP A 166 10.21 -6.29 7.69
CA TRP A 166 10.19 -7.44 8.60
C TRP A 166 9.83 -7.08 10.05
N ARG A 167 10.19 -5.88 10.53
CA ARG A 167 9.82 -5.44 11.89
C ARG A 167 8.32 -5.22 11.99
N VAL A 168 7.76 -4.55 10.98
CA VAL A 168 6.33 -4.27 10.88
C VAL A 168 5.53 -5.56 10.69
N LEU A 169 6.06 -6.50 9.88
CA LEU A 169 5.48 -7.82 9.74
C LEU A 169 5.42 -8.56 11.07
N LEU A 170 6.50 -8.56 11.85
CA LEU A 170 6.51 -9.21 13.17
C LEU A 170 5.46 -8.59 14.10
N VAL A 171 5.39 -7.26 14.20
CA VAL A 171 4.38 -6.55 15.01
C VAL A 171 2.96 -6.96 14.60
N TYR A 172 2.68 -6.97 13.30
CA TYR A 172 1.38 -7.35 12.77
C TYR A 172 1.03 -8.82 13.11
N LEU A 173 1.96 -9.76 12.88
CA LEU A 173 1.74 -11.18 13.15
C LEU A 173 1.59 -11.47 14.65
N THR A 174 2.40 -10.86 15.51
CA THR A 174 2.26 -10.99 16.97
C THR A 174 0.94 -10.41 17.45
N GLY A 175 0.46 -9.34 16.81
CA GLY A 175 -0.86 -8.76 17.06
C GLY A 175 -1.99 -9.74 16.77
N VAL A 176 -1.97 -10.38 15.59
CA VAL A 176 -2.93 -11.41 15.21
C VAL A 176 -2.88 -12.59 16.19
N LEU A 177 -1.67 -13.06 16.51
CA LEU A 177 -1.45 -14.18 17.43
C LEU A 177 -1.97 -13.86 18.84
N ALA A 178 -1.64 -12.68 19.37
CA ALA A 178 -2.10 -12.24 20.68
C ALA A 178 -3.62 -12.07 20.70
N GLY A 179 -4.21 -11.47 19.66
CA GLY A 179 -5.66 -11.29 19.56
C GLY A 179 -6.44 -12.61 19.47
N THR A 180 -5.94 -13.57 18.70
CA THR A 180 -6.53 -14.92 18.64
C THR A 180 -6.37 -15.68 19.94
N LEU A 181 -5.21 -15.61 20.60
CA LEU A 181 -4.98 -16.21 21.92
C LEU A 181 -5.89 -15.58 22.99
N ALA A 182 -5.96 -14.25 23.05
CA ALA A 182 -6.84 -13.54 23.98
C ALA A 182 -8.30 -13.94 23.75
N SER A 183 -8.74 -13.98 22.48
CA SER A 183 -10.09 -14.43 22.13
C SER A 183 -10.34 -15.89 22.50
N SER A 184 -9.32 -16.75 22.40
CA SER A 184 -9.43 -18.17 22.77
C SER A 184 -9.66 -18.40 24.27
N VAL A 185 -9.15 -17.50 25.10
CA VAL A 185 -9.28 -17.54 26.56
C VAL A 185 -10.57 -16.84 26.99
N ALA A 186 -10.85 -15.65 26.44
CA ALA A 186 -12.01 -14.84 26.79
C ALA A 186 -13.34 -15.46 26.29
N SER A 187 -13.32 -16.07 25.11
CA SER A 187 -14.50 -16.68 24.48
C SER A 187 -14.16 -18.07 23.94
N PRO A 188 -14.10 -19.10 24.80
CA PRO A 188 -13.54 -20.41 24.46
C PRO A 188 -14.26 -21.14 23.33
N GLN A 189 -15.52 -20.83 23.05
CA GLN A 189 -16.35 -21.48 22.03
C GLN A 189 -16.45 -20.66 20.73
N ALA A 190 -15.90 -19.45 20.70
CA ALA A 190 -16.00 -18.58 19.53
C ALA A 190 -15.05 -19.00 18.41
N ARG A 191 -15.53 -18.90 17.16
CA ARG A 191 -14.68 -18.96 15.97
C ARG A 191 -14.26 -17.54 15.60
N LEU A 192 -12.98 -17.35 15.28
CA LEU A 192 -12.43 -16.04 14.95
C LEU A 192 -11.99 -15.98 13.49
N ALA A 193 -12.36 -14.89 12.82
CA ALA A 193 -11.96 -14.53 11.47
C ALA A 193 -11.64 -13.03 11.44
N GLY A 194 -10.55 -12.65 10.79
CA GLY A 194 -10.21 -11.25 10.58
C GLY A 194 -8.77 -10.91 10.91
N ALA A 195 -8.28 -9.87 10.24
CA ALA A 195 -6.98 -9.25 10.44
C ALA A 195 -6.96 -8.18 11.54
N SER A 196 -8.12 -7.88 12.15
CA SER A 196 -8.33 -6.65 12.94
C SER A 196 -7.36 -6.49 14.10
N ALA A 197 -6.98 -7.58 14.79
CA ALA A 197 -5.98 -7.53 15.86
C ALA A 197 -4.57 -7.12 15.36
N GLY A 198 -4.19 -7.55 14.16
CA GLY A 198 -2.98 -7.09 13.49
C GLY A 198 -3.06 -5.61 13.13
N VAL A 199 -4.21 -5.16 12.62
CA VAL A 199 -4.45 -3.74 12.31
C VAL A 199 -4.35 -2.86 13.56
N PHE A 200 -4.98 -3.25 14.67
CA PHE A 200 -4.84 -2.52 15.94
C PHE A 200 -3.39 -2.46 16.40
N SER A 201 -2.61 -3.52 16.20
CA SER A 201 -1.19 -3.53 16.55
C SER A 201 -0.37 -2.56 15.69
N LEU A 202 -0.72 -2.39 14.40
CA LEU A 202 -0.11 -1.36 13.56
C LEU A 202 -0.46 0.05 14.03
N ILE A 203 -1.72 0.30 14.42
CA ILE A 203 -2.15 1.60 14.96
C ILE A 203 -1.40 1.91 16.26
N THR A 204 -1.26 0.92 17.14
CA THR A 204 -0.50 1.07 18.38
C THR A 204 0.98 1.31 18.09
N PHE A 205 1.57 0.59 17.14
CA PHE A 205 2.97 0.82 16.78
C PHE A 205 3.19 2.20 16.15
N ASP A 206 2.28 2.64 15.30
CA ASP A 206 2.26 4.01 14.77
C ASP A 206 2.26 5.01 15.92
N LEU A 207 1.30 4.91 16.85
CA LEU A 207 1.19 5.78 18.01
C LEU A 207 2.45 5.79 18.89
N ILE A 208 3.02 4.63 19.19
CA ILE A 208 4.24 4.53 20.00
C ILE A 208 5.42 5.17 19.27
N SER A 209 5.56 4.95 17.96
CA SER A 209 6.57 5.60 17.14
C SER A 209 6.39 7.12 17.14
N LEU A 210 5.16 7.64 17.22
CA LEU A 210 4.91 9.07 17.39
C LEU A 210 5.42 9.59 18.74
N ILE A 211 5.14 8.86 19.81
CA ILE A 211 5.49 9.29 21.18
C ILE A 211 7.01 9.21 21.44
N VAL A 212 7.68 8.19 20.91
CA VAL A 212 9.12 7.98 21.12
C VAL A 212 9.96 8.80 20.14
N GLY A 213 9.42 9.09 18.95
CA GLY A 213 10.11 9.81 17.88
C GLY A 213 9.85 11.32 17.82
N GLY A 214 8.90 11.85 18.60
CA GLY A 214 8.63 13.28 18.78
C GLY A 214 9.15 13.79 20.10
#